data_AF-A0A448T1Z7-F1
#
_entry.id   AF-A0A448T1Z7-F1
#
_cell.length_a   1.000
_cell.length_b   1.000
_cell.length_c   1.000
_cell.angle_alpha   90.00
_cell.angle_beta   90.00
_cell.angle_gamma   90.00
#
_symmetry.space_group_name_H-M   'P 1'
#
loop_
_entity.id
_entity.type
_entity.pdbx_description
1 polymer ?
#
loop_
_entity_poly.entity_id
_entity_poly.type
_entity_poly.pdbx_seq_one_letter_code
_entity_poly.pdbx_strand_id
1 'polypeptide(L)'
;MADDWGRLPEQAYAMISKREWLHRGNLKARLLGERPFPIRVSLKPPTNRAILADLAHFQRYVGAWRQFPQQQWLEWEERNYRTLGSQRVPMALVLEDITSLLAYLGKEAQARSDSWVRNMAPLLAIEAKLYPVLVNYLELLASLSPIDIQRLQQLIPQLKPGMGNGQYLRALPLQGVDTKFVEQYVRLISDLLDCLHDGAIEAQGGLANWLDVKGNHKGWLTVRPLCAAAQARLGD
;
A
#
# COMPACT_ATOMS: atom_id res chain seq x y z
N MET A 1 31.02 10.97 -16.94
CA MET A 1 31.25 9.91 -15.94
C MET A 1 30.38 10.28 -14.76
N ALA A 2 29.49 9.39 -14.29
CA ALA A 2 28.71 9.68 -13.09
C ALA A 2 29.68 9.66 -11.92
N ASP A 3 29.90 10.80 -11.28
CA ASP A 3 30.79 10.87 -10.12
C ASP A 3 30.27 9.92 -9.04
N ASP A 4 31.13 9.01 -8.59
CA ASP A 4 30.80 8.00 -7.57
C ASP A 4 30.68 8.61 -6.16
N TRP A 5 30.77 9.94 -6.05
CA TRP A 5 30.71 10.70 -4.81
C TRP A 5 29.90 11.98 -4.99
N GLY A 6 29.63 12.71 -3.91
CA GLY A 6 29.04 14.05 -3.99
C GLY A 6 27.57 14.03 -4.40
N ARG A 7 26.78 13.09 -3.86
CA ARG A 7 25.39 12.91 -4.24
C ARG A 7 24.61 14.20 -4.02
N LEU A 8 24.00 14.74 -5.07
CA LEU A 8 23.22 15.98 -5.01
C LEU A 8 21.78 15.73 -4.53
N PRO A 9 21.06 16.77 -4.04
CA PRO A 9 19.69 16.63 -3.53
C PRO A 9 18.72 15.93 -4.49
N GLU A 10 18.76 16.26 -5.78
CA GLU A 10 17.93 15.66 -6.82
C GLU A 10 18.20 14.16 -7.02
N GLN A 11 19.46 13.74 -6.85
CA GLN A 11 19.85 12.34 -6.94
C GLN A 11 19.40 11.55 -5.70
N ALA A 12 19.50 12.16 -4.51
CA ALA A 12 18.96 11.60 -3.28
C ALA A 12 17.43 11.44 -3.38
N TYR A 13 16.75 12.46 -3.90
CA TYR A 13 15.30 12.45 -4.11
C TYR A 13 14.88 11.32 -5.05
N ALA A 14 15.49 11.24 -6.24
CA ALA A 14 15.19 10.20 -7.22
C ALA A 14 15.40 8.79 -6.64
N MET A 15 16.46 8.61 -5.85
CA MET A 15 16.76 7.33 -5.23
C MET A 15 15.72 6.96 -4.15
N ILE A 16 15.38 7.89 -3.24
CA ILE A 16 14.39 7.66 -2.18
C ILE A 16 13.01 7.43 -2.80
N SER A 17 12.58 8.28 -3.73
CA SER A 17 11.31 8.15 -4.45
C SER A 17 11.20 6.79 -5.13
N LYS A 18 12.20 6.39 -5.93
CA LYS A 18 12.20 5.09 -6.62
C LYS A 18 12.15 3.91 -5.65
N ARG A 19 12.98 3.92 -4.61
CA ARG A 19 13.18 2.75 -3.73
C ARG A 19 12.13 2.63 -2.64
N GLU A 20 11.65 3.73 -2.09
CA GLU A 20 10.87 3.73 -0.85
C GLU A 20 9.40 4.09 -1.10
N TRP A 21 9.08 4.79 -2.20
CA TRP A 21 7.72 5.22 -2.53
C TRP A 21 7.13 4.52 -3.75
N LEU A 22 7.85 4.50 -4.88
CA LEU A 22 7.38 3.90 -6.12
C LEU A 22 7.51 2.37 -6.13
N HIS A 23 8.46 1.82 -5.37
CA HIS A 23 8.61 0.37 -5.22
C HIS A 23 7.55 -0.18 -4.27
N ARG A 24 6.47 -0.74 -4.85
CA ARG A 24 5.30 -1.25 -4.11
C ARG A 24 5.64 -2.16 -2.93
N GLY A 25 6.58 -3.09 -3.11
CA GLY A 25 6.99 -4.01 -2.03
C GLY A 25 7.67 -3.30 -0.86
N ASN A 26 8.47 -2.27 -1.14
CA ASN A 26 9.17 -1.56 -0.07
C ASN A 26 8.23 -0.61 0.66
N LEU A 27 7.34 0.06 -0.09
CA LEU A 27 6.29 0.89 0.49
C LEU A 27 5.39 0.06 1.43
N LYS A 28 4.91 -1.10 0.97
CA LYS A 28 4.12 -2.01 1.80
C LYS A 28 4.89 -2.46 3.05
N ALA A 29 6.12 -2.95 2.87
CA ALA A 29 6.96 -3.37 4.00
C ALA A 29 7.19 -2.22 5.01
N ARG A 30 7.29 -0.96 4.56
CA ARG A 30 7.37 0.19 5.48
C ARG A 30 6.09 0.41 6.25
N LEU A 31 4.95 0.38 5.56
CA LEU A 31 3.64 0.57 6.20
C LEU A 31 3.33 -0.57 7.18
N LEU A 32 3.78 -1.80 6.90
CA LEU A 32 3.64 -2.96 7.77
C LEU A 32 4.70 -3.01 8.90
N GLY A 33 5.67 -2.10 8.93
CA GLY A 33 6.75 -2.10 9.93
C GLY A 33 7.87 -3.14 9.69
N GLU A 34 7.79 -3.92 8.62
CA GLU A 34 8.79 -4.92 8.21
C GLU A 34 10.08 -4.28 7.66
N ARG A 35 9.98 -3.04 7.18
CA ARG A 35 11.11 -2.22 6.72
C ARG A 35 11.22 -0.99 7.62
N PRO A 36 12.05 -1.02 8.67
CA PRO A 36 12.05 0.02 9.68
C PRO A 36 12.62 1.35 9.18
N PHE A 37 12.30 2.39 9.93
CA PHE A 37 12.98 3.68 9.89
C PHE A 37 14.20 3.69 10.84
N PRO A 38 15.18 4.59 10.66
CA PRO A 38 15.20 5.67 9.67
C PRO A 38 15.57 5.22 8.25
N ILE A 39 15.16 6.01 7.26
CA ILE A 39 15.71 5.93 5.90
C ILE A 39 17.01 6.73 5.90
N ARG A 40 18.13 6.02 5.93
CA ARG A 40 19.46 6.64 5.85
C ARG A 40 20.06 6.50 4.46
N VAL A 41 20.31 7.64 3.84
CA VAL A 41 20.90 7.75 2.51
C VAL A 41 22.27 8.40 2.61
N SER A 42 23.34 7.63 2.37
CA SER A 42 24.67 8.22 2.25
C SER A 42 24.70 9.23 1.10
N LEU A 43 25.25 10.41 1.40
CA LEU A 43 25.49 11.48 0.43
C LEU A 43 26.84 11.33 -0.27
N LYS A 44 27.55 10.23 0.01
CA LYS A 44 28.84 9.85 -0.55
C LYS A 44 29.87 11.00 -0.45
N PRO A 45 30.25 11.41 0.76
CA PRO A 45 31.27 12.45 0.94
C PRO A 45 32.59 12.03 0.28
N PRO A 46 33.29 12.94 -0.42
CA PRO A 46 34.49 12.58 -1.15
C PRO A 46 35.70 12.25 -0.28
N THR A 47 36.71 11.67 -0.93
CA THR A 47 38.08 11.58 -0.39
C THR A 47 38.92 12.79 -0.84
N ASN A 48 40.06 13.03 -0.20
CA ASN A 48 41.02 14.08 -0.61
C ASN A 48 41.37 14.01 -2.10
N ARG A 49 41.60 12.80 -2.64
CA ARG A 49 41.96 12.59 -4.05
C ARG A 49 40.82 12.99 -4.98
N ALA A 50 39.57 12.68 -4.60
CA ALA A 50 38.39 13.02 -5.39
C ALA A 50 38.16 14.54 -5.44
N ILE A 51 38.35 15.23 -4.32
CA ILE A 51 38.28 16.70 -4.26
C ILE A 51 39.33 17.36 -5.16
N LEU A 52 40.56 16.85 -5.16
CA LEU A 52 41.64 17.38 -6.01
C LEU A 52 41.37 17.19 -7.50
N ALA A 53 40.67 16.12 -7.87
CA ALA A 53 40.29 15.85 -9.25
C ALA A 53 39.17 16.78 -9.73
N ASP A 54 38.23 17.16 -8.85
CA ASP A 54 37.13 18.07 -9.17
C ASP A 54 36.68 18.91 -7.95
N LEU A 55 37.37 20.04 -7.75
CA LEU A 55 37.06 20.98 -6.67
C LEU A 55 35.71 21.69 -6.89
N ALA A 56 35.35 21.94 -8.15
CA ALA A 56 34.09 22.61 -8.50
C ALA A 56 32.88 21.73 -8.16
N HIS A 57 32.98 20.41 -8.40
CA HIS A 57 31.96 19.46 -7.97
C HIS A 57 31.84 19.39 -6.44
N PHE A 58 32.96 19.42 -5.71
CA PHE A 58 32.92 19.48 -4.24
C PHE A 58 32.19 20.72 -3.72
N GLN A 59 32.50 21.90 -4.26
CA GLN A 59 31.83 23.14 -3.89
C GLN A 59 30.33 23.11 -4.21
N ARG A 60 29.94 22.60 -5.38
CA ARG A 60 28.53 22.38 -5.75
C ARG A 60 27.83 21.43 -4.80
N TYR A 61 28.45 20.29 -4.47
CA TYR A 61 27.91 19.29 -3.57
C TYR A 61 27.65 19.86 -2.17
N VAL A 62 28.66 20.47 -1.56
CA VAL A 62 28.51 21.06 -0.22
C VAL A 62 27.54 22.25 -0.26
N GLY A 63 27.61 23.09 -1.29
CA GLY A 63 26.74 24.25 -1.47
C GLY A 63 25.27 23.85 -1.61
N ALA A 64 24.95 22.85 -2.44
CA ALA A 64 23.59 22.37 -2.65
C ALA A 64 22.96 21.86 -1.34
N TRP A 65 23.72 21.10 -0.53
CA TRP A 65 23.23 20.63 0.76
C TRP A 65 23.16 21.71 1.83
N ARG A 66 23.99 22.76 1.78
CA ARG A 66 23.83 23.93 2.66
C ARG A 66 22.57 24.73 2.33
N GLN A 67 22.19 24.80 1.06
CA GLN A 67 20.98 25.49 0.60
C GLN A 67 19.70 24.64 0.75
N PHE A 68 19.83 23.35 1.01
CA PHE A 68 18.69 22.47 1.25
C PHE A 68 17.89 22.94 2.47
N PRO A 69 16.56 23.18 2.38
CA PRO A 69 15.83 23.84 3.46
C PRO A 69 15.78 23.03 4.77
N GLN A 70 15.65 21.71 4.69
CA GLN A 70 15.46 20.84 5.85
C GLN A 70 16.79 20.32 6.40
N GLN A 71 17.59 21.24 6.96
CA GLN A 71 18.89 20.93 7.54
C GLN A 71 18.85 19.87 8.65
N GLN A 72 17.71 19.73 9.35
CA GLN A 72 17.52 18.72 10.40
C GLN A 72 17.55 17.27 9.88
N TRP A 73 17.35 17.06 8.58
CA TRP A 73 17.46 15.74 7.97
C TRP A 73 18.90 15.40 7.55
N LEU A 74 19.85 16.32 7.71
CA LEU A 74 21.22 16.14 7.26
C LEU A 74 22.14 15.84 8.44
N GLU A 75 22.89 14.75 8.31
CA GLU A 75 24.05 14.51 9.17
C GLU A 75 25.26 15.23 8.56
N TRP A 76 25.85 16.15 9.32
CA TRP A 76 27.06 16.87 8.94
C TRP A 76 28.24 16.45 9.81
N GLU A 77 29.42 16.36 9.22
CA GLU A 77 30.66 16.03 9.94
C GLU A 77 31.76 17.04 9.59
N GLU A 78 32.58 17.40 10.57
CA GLU A 78 33.82 18.15 10.34
C GLU A 78 34.92 17.18 9.91
N ARG A 79 35.44 17.38 8.70
CA ARG A 79 36.51 16.55 8.13
C ARG A 79 37.69 17.41 7.75
N ASN A 80 38.88 16.97 8.14
CA ASN A 80 40.11 17.64 7.77
C ASN A 80 40.63 17.09 6.43
N TYR A 81 40.63 17.95 5.41
CA TYR A 81 41.20 17.65 4.10
C TYR A 81 42.58 18.29 3.98
N ARG A 82 43.54 17.55 3.44
CA ARG A 82 44.95 17.99 3.36
C ARG A 82 45.10 19.31 2.59
N THR A 83 44.23 19.55 1.61
CA THR A 83 44.29 20.69 0.69
C THR A 83 43.33 21.82 1.06
N LEU A 84 42.25 21.54 1.79
CA LEU A 84 41.20 22.53 2.14
C LEU A 84 41.08 22.79 3.65
N GLY A 85 41.91 22.14 4.46
CA GLY A 85 41.80 22.18 5.92
C GLY A 85 40.50 21.55 6.43
N SER A 86 40.06 21.97 7.61
CA SER A 86 38.78 21.52 8.18
C SER A 86 37.60 22.04 7.37
N GLN A 87 36.73 21.13 6.93
CA GLN A 87 35.52 21.43 6.19
C GLN A 87 34.35 20.69 6.81
N ARG A 88 33.21 21.37 6.95
CA ARG A 88 31.94 20.74 7.33
C ARG A 88 31.27 20.16 6.08
N VAL A 89 31.08 18.84 6.06
CA VAL A 89 30.67 18.05 4.89
C VAL A 89 29.37 17.31 5.19
N PRO A 90 28.40 17.28 4.26
CA PRO A 90 27.17 16.52 4.48
C PRO A 90 27.48 15.04 4.28
N MET A 91 27.03 14.18 5.19
CA MET A 91 27.39 12.76 5.23
C MET A 91 26.22 11.88 4.79
N ALA A 92 25.04 12.15 5.34
CA ALA A 92 23.83 11.39 5.08
C ALA A 92 22.59 12.29 5.13
N LEU A 93 21.56 11.90 4.38
CA LEU A 93 20.19 12.34 4.56
C LEU A 93 19.44 11.26 5.36
N VAL A 94 18.74 11.65 6.41
CA VAL A 94 18.05 10.77 7.37
C VAL A 94 16.61 11.21 7.50
N LEU A 95 15.68 10.29 7.24
CA LEU A 95 14.24 10.46 7.44
C LEU A 95 13.79 9.50 8.53
N GLU A 96 13.33 10.02 9.64
CA GLU A 96 13.08 9.26 10.89
C GLU A 96 11.77 8.47 10.89
N ASP A 97 10.84 8.82 10.01
CA ASP A 97 9.48 8.27 10.02
C ASP A 97 8.76 8.47 8.68
N ILE A 98 7.54 7.94 8.60
CA ILE A 98 6.70 8.10 7.41
C ILE A 98 6.36 9.57 7.13
N THR A 99 6.17 10.38 8.18
CA THR A 99 5.83 11.80 8.07
C THR A 99 6.96 12.58 7.39
N SER A 100 8.21 12.36 7.79
CA SER A 100 9.39 12.94 7.17
C SER A 100 9.60 12.44 5.74
N LEU A 101 9.30 11.16 5.45
CA LEU A 101 9.29 10.66 4.07
C LEU A 101 8.27 11.39 3.18
N LEU A 102 7.02 11.54 3.64
CA LEU A 102 5.98 12.24 2.88
C LEU A 102 6.33 13.71 2.67
N ALA A 103 6.80 14.38 3.72
CA ALA A 103 7.26 15.77 3.65
C ALA A 103 8.43 15.93 2.67
N TYR A 104 9.38 14.98 2.65
CA TYR A 104 10.51 14.99 1.73
C TYR A 104 10.09 14.77 0.27
N LEU A 105 9.11 13.89 0.02
CA LEU A 105 8.62 13.57 -1.32
C LEU A 105 7.70 14.66 -1.89
N GLY A 106 7.03 15.43 -1.03
CA GLY A 106 6.21 16.59 -1.39
C GLY A 106 4.71 16.31 -1.46
N LYS A 107 3.96 17.30 -1.95
CA LYS A 107 2.49 17.36 -1.86
C LYS A 107 1.77 16.18 -2.52
N GLU A 108 2.30 15.64 -3.61
CA GLU A 108 1.68 14.50 -4.29
C GLU A 108 1.74 13.23 -3.44
N ALA A 109 2.87 12.98 -2.77
CA ALA A 109 3.01 11.86 -1.85
C ALA A 109 2.08 12.02 -0.64
N GLN A 110 2.00 13.24 -0.09
CA GLN A 110 1.07 13.57 0.99
C GLN A 110 -0.39 13.32 0.58
N ALA A 111 -0.84 13.87 -0.54
CA ALA A 111 -2.21 13.72 -1.01
C ALA A 111 -2.58 12.25 -1.29
N ARG A 112 -1.63 11.47 -1.82
CA ARG A 112 -1.81 10.02 -2.00
C ARG A 112 -1.94 9.30 -0.67
N SER A 113 -1.10 9.63 0.32
CA SER A 113 -1.19 9.08 1.67
C SER A 113 -2.51 9.43 2.36
N ASP A 114 -2.93 10.69 2.27
CA ASP A 114 -4.20 11.16 2.84
C ASP A 114 -5.40 10.42 2.24
N SER A 115 -5.33 10.10 0.94
CA SER A 115 -6.35 9.28 0.26
C SER A 115 -6.42 7.87 0.84
N TRP A 116 -5.27 7.24 1.11
CA TRP A 116 -5.26 5.92 1.74
C TRP A 116 -5.83 5.96 3.15
N VAL A 117 -5.42 6.94 3.97
CA VAL A 117 -5.96 7.12 5.33
C VAL A 117 -7.47 7.28 5.29
N ARG A 118 -7.98 8.16 4.42
CA ARG A 118 -9.43 8.37 4.25
C ARG A 118 -10.17 7.10 3.83
N ASN A 119 -9.61 6.32 2.92
CA ASN A 119 -10.29 5.13 2.39
C ASN A 119 -10.20 3.94 3.36
N MET A 120 -9.15 3.87 4.18
CA MET A 120 -8.98 2.83 5.20
C MET A 120 -9.77 3.11 6.48
N ALA A 121 -9.92 4.38 6.88
CA ALA A 121 -10.52 4.77 8.16
C ALA A 121 -11.89 4.12 8.44
N PRO A 122 -12.84 4.04 7.48
CA PRO A 122 -14.12 3.38 7.70
C PRO A 122 -14.00 1.89 8.03
N LEU A 123 -13.02 1.20 7.44
CA LEU A 123 -12.78 -0.22 7.65
C LEU A 123 -12.01 -0.47 8.95
N LEU A 124 -11.03 0.38 9.26
CA LEU A 124 -10.30 0.33 10.54
C LEU A 124 -11.20 0.65 11.74
N ALA A 125 -12.29 1.38 11.54
CA ALA A 125 -13.30 1.63 12.57
C ALA A 125 -14.12 0.37 12.92
N ILE A 126 -14.14 -0.65 12.05
CA ILE A 126 -14.74 -1.96 12.38
C ILE A 126 -13.80 -2.70 13.33
N GLU A 127 -12.53 -2.83 12.96
CA GLU A 127 -11.51 -3.50 13.75
C GLU A 127 -10.11 -3.06 13.31
N ALA A 128 -9.23 -2.73 14.27
CA ALA A 128 -7.90 -2.21 13.98
C ALA A 128 -6.98 -3.28 13.37
N LYS A 129 -7.20 -4.57 13.69
CA LYS A 129 -6.42 -5.69 13.16
C LYS A 129 -6.52 -5.86 11.64
N LEU A 130 -7.45 -5.17 10.97
CA LEU A 130 -7.58 -5.15 9.51
C LEU A 130 -6.45 -4.39 8.79
N TYR A 131 -5.68 -3.56 9.50
CA TYR A 131 -4.65 -2.71 8.89
C TYR A 131 -3.69 -3.44 7.94
N PRO A 132 -3.09 -4.60 8.29
CA PRO A 132 -2.18 -5.30 7.39
C PRO A 132 -2.85 -5.77 6.09
N VAL A 133 -4.11 -6.20 6.16
CA VAL A 133 -4.89 -6.57 4.98
C VAL A 133 -5.12 -5.34 4.10
N LEU A 134 -5.52 -4.22 4.69
CA LEU A 134 -5.75 -2.98 3.93
C LEU A 134 -4.49 -2.47 3.23
N VAL A 135 -3.32 -2.56 3.87
CA VAL A 135 -2.03 -2.24 3.24
C VAL A 135 -1.78 -3.12 2.00
N ASN A 136 -2.20 -4.39 2.04
CA ASN A 136 -2.08 -5.27 0.88
C ASN A 136 -2.97 -4.87 -0.31
N TYR A 137 -4.06 -4.15 -0.04
CA TYR A 137 -5.03 -3.68 -1.03
C TYR A 137 -4.95 -2.17 -1.33
N LEU A 138 -3.87 -1.48 -0.98
CA LEU A 138 -3.71 -0.02 -1.14
C LEU A 138 -4.17 0.55 -2.49
N GLU A 139 -3.73 -0.03 -3.60
CA GLU A 139 -4.07 0.47 -4.94
C GLU A 139 -5.55 0.23 -5.28
N LEU A 140 -6.10 -0.91 -4.85
CA LEU A 140 -7.53 -1.19 -5.00
C LEU A 140 -8.33 -0.17 -4.20
N LEU A 141 -8.03 0.00 -2.92
CA LEU A 141 -8.70 0.97 -2.04
C LEU A 141 -8.60 2.40 -2.57
N ALA A 142 -7.45 2.79 -3.15
CA ALA A 142 -7.28 4.10 -3.77
C ALA A 142 -8.17 4.32 -5.01
N SER A 143 -8.58 3.24 -5.69
CA SER A 143 -9.45 3.30 -6.86
C SER A 143 -10.95 3.24 -6.54
N LEU A 144 -11.31 2.86 -5.31
CA LEU A 144 -12.71 2.76 -4.88
C LEU A 144 -13.35 4.13 -4.69
N SER A 145 -14.62 4.22 -5.07
CA SER A 145 -15.44 5.39 -4.77
C SER A 145 -15.75 5.48 -3.26
N PRO A 146 -16.03 6.67 -2.71
CA PRO A 146 -16.48 6.78 -1.31
C PRO A 146 -17.72 5.93 -0.99
N ILE A 147 -18.61 5.76 -1.99
CA ILE A 147 -19.81 4.92 -1.87
C ILE A 147 -19.41 3.45 -1.74
N ASP A 148 -18.43 2.98 -2.51
CA ASP A 148 -17.97 1.60 -2.43
C ASP A 148 -17.24 1.31 -1.12
N ILE A 149 -16.48 2.28 -0.59
CA ILE A 149 -15.89 2.16 0.76
C ILE A 149 -16.98 2.07 1.83
N GLN A 150 -18.04 2.89 1.74
CA GLN A 150 -19.19 2.79 2.65
C GLN A 150 -19.93 1.46 2.52
N ARG A 151 -20.08 0.94 1.30
CA ARG A 151 -20.65 -0.40 1.07
C ARG A 151 -19.82 -1.49 1.71
N LEU A 152 -18.49 -1.45 1.59
CA LEU A 152 -17.62 -2.39 2.32
C LEU A 152 -17.82 -2.26 3.83
N GLN A 153 -17.84 -1.03 4.35
CA GLN A 153 -18.01 -0.79 5.78
C GLN A 153 -19.35 -1.36 6.30
N GLN A 154 -20.42 -1.24 5.52
CA GLN A 154 -21.73 -1.79 5.87
C GLN A 154 -21.80 -3.31 5.68
N LEU A 155 -21.16 -3.84 4.64
CA LEU A 155 -21.20 -5.27 4.29
C LEU A 155 -20.49 -6.14 5.32
N ILE A 156 -19.25 -5.76 5.69
CA ILE A 156 -18.35 -6.64 6.44
C ILE A 156 -18.99 -7.14 7.76
N PRO A 157 -19.63 -6.29 8.60
CA PRO A 157 -20.30 -6.76 9.82
C PRO A 157 -21.55 -7.61 9.60
N GLN A 158 -22.16 -7.58 8.41
CA GLN A 158 -23.36 -8.37 8.09
C GLN A 158 -23.03 -9.83 7.77
N LEU A 159 -21.83 -10.09 7.25
CA LEU A 159 -21.43 -11.42 6.79
C LEU A 159 -21.08 -12.32 7.99
N LYS A 160 -21.72 -13.49 8.05
CA LYS A 160 -21.58 -14.44 9.16
C LYS A 160 -21.43 -15.88 8.64
N PRO A 161 -20.77 -16.77 9.40
CA PRO A 161 -20.68 -18.17 9.03
C PRO A 161 -22.07 -18.78 8.79
N GLY A 162 -22.25 -19.50 7.69
CA GLY A 162 -23.47 -20.24 7.38
C GLY A 162 -24.72 -19.41 7.03
N MET A 163 -24.61 -18.09 6.84
CA MET A 163 -25.79 -17.23 6.60
C MET A 163 -26.54 -17.51 5.30
N GLY A 164 -25.89 -18.19 4.35
CA GLY A 164 -26.42 -18.59 3.06
C GLY A 164 -27.39 -19.76 3.11
N ASN A 165 -27.27 -20.65 4.12
CA ASN A 165 -28.15 -21.80 4.32
C ASN A 165 -28.42 -22.61 3.03
N GLY A 166 -27.35 -22.90 2.29
CA GLY A 166 -27.38 -23.61 1.01
C GLY A 166 -28.03 -22.85 -0.16
N GLN A 167 -28.27 -21.55 -0.03
CA GLN A 167 -28.84 -20.71 -1.09
C GLN A 167 -27.76 -20.07 -1.96
N TYR A 168 -28.13 -19.47 -3.08
CA TYR A 168 -27.19 -18.70 -3.89
C TYR A 168 -26.78 -17.40 -3.18
N LEU A 169 -25.59 -16.89 -3.48
CA LEU A 169 -25.12 -15.59 -2.98
C LEU A 169 -26.16 -14.47 -3.17
N ARG A 170 -26.91 -14.51 -4.28
CA ARG A 170 -27.96 -13.53 -4.60
C ARG A 170 -29.15 -13.52 -3.65
N ALA A 171 -29.35 -14.59 -2.89
CA ALA A 171 -30.43 -14.72 -1.92
C ALA A 171 -30.04 -14.21 -0.52
N LEU A 172 -28.78 -13.82 -0.31
CA LEU A 172 -28.36 -13.28 0.97
C LEU A 172 -29.15 -12.00 1.31
N PRO A 173 -29.66 -11.88 2.55
CA PRO A 173 -30.45 -10.73 2.99
C PRO A 173 -29.56 -9.53 3.32
N LEU A 174 -28.74 -9.08 2.37
CA LEU A 174 -27.82 -7.97 2.52
C LEU A 174 -28.55 -6.63 2.42
N GLN A 175 -28.24 -5.72 3.33
CA GLN A 175 -28.76 -4.35 3.32
C GLN A 175 -27.72 -3.37 2.77
N GLY A 176 -28.14 -2.47 1.88
CA GLY A 176 -27.29 -1.41 1.32
C GLY A 176 -26.27 -1.85 0.27
N VAL A 177 -26.14 -3.16 0.03
CA VAL A 177 -25.12 -3.74 -0.85
C VAL A 177 -25.74 -4.81 -1.74
N ASP A 178 -25.56 -4.66 -3.05
CA ASP A 178 -25.98 -5.67 -4.01
C ASP A 178 -24.95 -6.82 -4.10
N THR A 179 -25.37 -7.96 -4.60
CA THR A 179 -24.53 -9.17 -4.63
C THR A 179 -23.47 -9.12 -5.73
N LYS A 180 -23.63 -8.27 -6.76
CA LYS A 180 -22.58 -8.01 -7.76
C LYS A 180 -21.39 -7.29 -7.12
N PHE A 181 -21.63 -6.44 -6.12
CA PHE A 181 -20.57 -5.83 -5.30
C PHE A 181 -19.74 -6.90 -4.57
N VAL A 182 -20.41 -7.88 -3.95
CA VAL A 182 -19.75 -9.00 -3.27
C VAL A 182 -18.94 -9.85 -4.26
N GLU A 183 -19.50 -10.16 -5.42
CA GLU A 183 -18.80 -10.89 -6.49
C GLU A 183 -17.57 -10.12 -6.99
N GLN A 184 -17.68 -8.81 -7.19
CA GLN A 184 -16.62 -7.95 -7.70
C GLN A 184 -15.43 -7.86 -6.74
N TYR A 185 -15.69 -7.75 -5.44
CA TYR A 185 -14.66 -7.57 -4.42
C TYR A 185 -14.44 -8.83 -3.56
N VAL A 186 -14.84 -10.01 -4.07
CA VAL A 186 -14.82 -11.29 -3.33
C VAL A 186 -13.48 -11.56 -2.65
N ARG A 187 -12.36 -11.24 -3.32
CA ARG A 187 -11.03 -11.51 -2.79
C ARG A 187 -10.67 -10.57 -1.62
N LEU A 188 -10.95 -9.28 -1.75
CA LEU A 188 -10.78 -8.31 -0.65
C LEU A 188 -11.69 -8.68 0.53
N ILE A 189 -12.97 -8.97 0.27
CA ILE A 189 -13.94 -9.33 1.31
C ILE A 189 -13.52 -10.62 2.03
N SER A 190 -13.03 -11.62 1.29
CA SER A 190 -12.51 -12.87 1.86
C SER A 190 -11.35 -12.59 2.81
N ASP A 191 -10.33 -11.85 2.38
CA ASP A 191 -9.13 -11.59 3.19
C ASP A 191 -9.44 -10.71 4.42
N LEU A 192 -10.39 -9.77 4.31
CA LEU A 192 -10.87 -8.98 5.45
C LEU A 192 -11.58 -9.88 6.48
N LEU A 193 -12.51 -10.73 6.03
CA LEU A 193 -13.24 -11.64 6.91
C LEU A 193 -12.33 -12.72 7.51
N ASP A 194 -11.37 -13.22 6.73
CA ASP A 194 -10.38 -14.19 7.21
C ASP A 194 -9.54 -13.61 8.35
N CYS A 195 -9.13 -12.36 8.22
CA CYS A 195 -8.48 -11.63 9.31
C CYS A 195 -9.40 -11.44 10.52
N LEU A 196 -10.68 -11.09 10.32
CA LEU A 196 -11.65 -10.92 11.40
C LEU A 196 -11.95 -12.23 12.15
N HIS A 197 -12.01 -13.33 11.43
CA HIS A 197 -12.38 -14.66 11.92
C HIS A 197 -11.17 -15.62 12.04
N ASP A 198 -9.97 -15.06 12.22
CA ASP A 198 -8.75 -15.78 12.57
C ASP A 198 -8.45 -17.01 11.67
N GLY A 199 -8.58 -16.83 10.35
CA GLY A 199 -8.28 -17.87 9.35
C GLY A 199 -9.46 -18.77 8.99
N ALA A 200 -10.66 -18.53 9.52
CA ALA A 200 -11.81 -19.41 9.31
C ALA A 200 -12.29 -19.48 7.85
N ILE A 201 -12.04 -18.45 7.04
CA ILE A 201 -12.51 -18.40 5.66
C ILE A 201 -11.61 -19.29 4.80
N GLU A 202 -10.29 -19.15 4.95
CA GLU A 202 -9.32 -20.03 4.30
C GLU A 202 -9.48 -21.48 4.74
N ALA A 203 -9.65 -21.73 6.04
CA ALA A 203 -9.85 -23.07 6.59
C ALA A 203 -11.11 -23.78 6.02
N GLN A 204 -12.14 -23.02 5.65
CA GLN A 204 -13.35 -23.55 5.02
C GLN A 204 -13.27 -23.61 3.49
N GLY A 205 -12.12 -23.27 2.89
CA GLY A 205 -11.93 -23.31 1.43
C GLY A 205 -12.51 -22.10 0.69
N GLY A 206 -12.69 -20.98 1.38
CA GLY A 206 -13.09 -19.69 0.80
C GLY A 206 -14.46 -19.18 1.23
N LEU A 207 -14.75 -17.93 0.85
CA LEU A 207 -15.93 -17.18 1.31
C LEU A 207 -17.25 -17.90 1.03
N ALA A 208 -17.39 -18.56 -0.12
CA ALA A 208 -18.64 -19.23 -0.49
C ALA A 208 -18.99 -20.37 0.49
N ASN A 209 -18.01 -21.19 0.84
CA ASN A 209 -18.18 -22.28 1.80
C ASN A 209 -18.41 -21.72 3.21
N TRP A 210 -17.66 -20.69 3.59
CA TRP A 210 -17.83 -20.04 4.88
C TRP A 210 -19.22 -19.44 5.08
N LEU A 211 -19.79 -18.85 4.03
CA LEU A 211 -21.17 -18.36 4.03
C LEU A 211 -22.21 -19.47 3.87
N ASP A 212 -21.85 -20.72 3.58
CA ASP A 212 -22.76 -21.79 3.15
C ASP A 212 -23.65 -21.36 1.96
N VAL A 213 -23.03 -20.77 0.93
CA VAL A 213 -23.72 -20.44 -0.33
C VAL A 213 -23.34 -21.40 -1.44
N LYS A 214 -24.30 -21.70 -2.32
CA LYS A 214 -24.04 -22.49 -3.53
C LYS A 214 -23.04 -21.77 -4.42
N GLY A 215 -21.98 -22.49 -4.82
CA GLY A 215 -21.05 -22.03 -5.83
C GLY A 215 -21.77 -21.71 -7.14
N ASN A 216 -21.33 -20.66 -7.84
CA ASN A 216 -21.95 -20.29 -9.11
C ASN A 216 -21.55 -21.33 -10.18
N HIS A 217 -22.46 -22.22 -10.55
CA HIS A 217 -22.22 -23.21 -11.61
C HIS A 217 -22.17 -22.44 -12.94
N LYS A 218 -20.97 -22.12 -13.42
CA LYS A 218 -20.83 -21.53 -14.77
C LYS A 218 -21.44 -22.50 -15.78
N GLY A 219 -22.51 -22.06 -16.47
CA GLY A 219 -23.12 -22.80 -17.57
C GLY A 219 -24.40 -23.57 -17.25
N TRP A 220 -24.97 -23.46 -16.05
CA TRP A 220 -26.30 -24.04 -15.77
C TRP A 220 -27.43 -23.07 -16.10
N LEU A 221 -28.37 -23.51 -16.92
CA LEU A 221 -29.62 -22.82 -17.23
C LEU A 221 -30.75 -23.58 -16.53
N THR A 222 -31.35 -22.98 -15.51
CA THR A 222 -32.55 -23.57 -14.88
C THR A 222 -33.75 -23.32 -15.77
N VAL A 223 -34.15 -24.33 -16.54
CA VAL A 223 -35.38 -24.28 -17.36
C VAL A 223 -36.51 -24.88 -16.55
N ARG A 224 -37.52 -24.07 -16.20
CA ARG A 224 -38.77 -24.56 -15.62
C ARG A 224 -39.86 -24.61 -16.71
N PRO A 225 -40.08 -25.76 -17.35
CA PRO A 225 -41.16 -25.90 -18.32
C PRO A 225 -42.53 -25.71 -17.63
N LEU A 226 -43.35 -24.82 -18.20
CA LEU A 226 -44.66 -24.45 -17.66
C LEU A 226 -45.82 -25.29 -18.22
N CYS A 227 -45.58 -26.07 -19.29
CA CYS A 227 -46.57 -26.95 -19.88
C CYS A 227 -46.12 -28.40 -19.88
N ALA A 228 -47.09 -29.32 -19.80
CA ALA A 228 -46.85 -30.76 -19.70
C ALA A 228 -46.03 -31.31 -20.90
N ALA A 229 -46.25 -30.76 -22.10
CA ALA A 229 -45.51 -31.17 -23.30
C ALA A 229 -44.02 -30.79 -23.25
N ALA A 230 -43.69 -29.66 -22.60
CA ALA A 230 -42.30 -29.24 -22.43
C ALA A 230 -41.62 -29.99 -21.27
N GLN A 231 -42.35 -30.31 -20.20
CA GLN A 231 -41.88 -31.16 -19.10
C GLN A 231 -41.47 -32.55 -19.62
N ALA A 232 -42.34 -33.20 -20.40
CA ALA A 232 -42.09 -34.55 -20.92
C ALA A 232 -40.89 -34.64 -21.89
N ARG A 233 -40.49 -33.52 -22.53
CA ARG A 233 -39.41 -33.47 -23.52
C ARG A 233 -38.03 -33.15 -22.94
N LEU A 234 -37.98 -32.57 -21.75
CA LEU A 234 -36.71 -32.15 -21.14
C LEU A 234 -35.95 -33.31 -20.47
N GLY A 235 -36.61 -34.45 -20.22
CA GLY A 235 -36.01 -35.59 -19.52
C GLY A 235 -35.77 -35.27 -18.03
N ASP A 236 -35.85 -36.30 -17.18
CA ASP A 236 -35.58 -36.16 -15.74
C ASP A 236 -34.11 -35.86 -15.44
#